data_AF-A0A359LI07-F1
#
_entry.id   AF-A0A359LI07-F1
#
_cell.length_a   1.000
_cell.length_b   1.000
_cell.length_c   1.000
_cell.angle_alpha   90.00
_cell.angle_beta   90.00
_cell.angle_gamma   90.00
#
_symmetry.space_group_name_H-M   'P 1'
#
loop_
_entity.id
_entity.type
_entity.pdbx_description
1 polymer ?
#
loop_
_entity_poly.entity_id
_entity_poly.type
_entity_poly.pdbx_seq_one_letter_code
_entity_poly.pdbx_strand_id
1 'polypeptide(L)'
;MAESQSRAGNKNKKIEIHEDLIQKKVDVILLNPTDADALVLAVEQVNKAGIPLLTIDRSVSGGDVALHIASDNVKGGEMAAAYVVEQLGGMGIVVELEGITGASAARERGQGFDTYIAKYPDIKLAAKQTADFDRAKGMSVMENILQAQPKIDAVFAQNDEMALGAIQAIKAANRQNEMFVVGFDAVLDAKAKQFLIFILFFIVQPTSNFLFF
;
A
#
# COMPACT_ATOMS: atom_id res chain seq x y z
N MET A 1 11.28 6.91 -22.89
CA MET A 1 10.63 6.56 -21.60
C MET A 1 10.38 5.06 -21.57
N ALA A 2 10.87 4.37 -20.55
CA ALA A 2 10.63 2.94 -20.34
C ALA A 2 10.06 2.73 -18.94
N GLU A 3 9.06 1.84 -18.81
CA GLU A 3 8.39 1.51 -17.55
C GLU A 3 8.87 0.14 -17.07
N SER A 4 9.44 0.07 -15.87
CA SER A 4 9.76 -1.21 -15.23
C SER A 4 8.70 -1.54 -14.18
N GLN A 5 7.77 -2.45 -14.50
CA GLN A 5 6.85 -3.00 -13.52
C GLN A 5 7.47 -4.18 -12.78
N SER A 6 7.40 -4.15 -11.45
CA SER A 6 7.97 -5.19 -10.61
C SER A 6 6.87 -6.11 -10.05
N ARG A 7 6.88 -7.38 -10.46
CA ARG A 7 5.94 -8.41 -9.96
C ARG A 7 6.62 -9.22 -8.85
N ALA A 8 5.88 -9.58 -7.81
CA ALA A 8 6.37 -10.45 -6.73
C ALA A 8 6.67 -11.84 -7.30
N GLY A 9 7.94 -12.28 -7.28
CA GLY A 9 8.29 -13.65 -7.66
C GLY A 9 9.67 -13.88 -8.25
N ASN A 10 10.38 -12.87 -8.75
CA ASN A 10 11.71 -13.10 -9.34
C ASN A 10 12.66 -11.93 -9.10
N LYS A 11 13.51 -12.01 -8.06
CA LYS A 11 14.50 -10.96 -7.73
C LYS A 11 15.58 -10.82 -8.83
N ASN A 12 15.90 -11.90 -9.54
CA ASN A 12 17.00 -11.91 -10.53
C ASN A 12 16.63 -11.21 -11.85
N LYS A 13 15.36 -11.30 -12.30
CA LYS A 13 14.88 -10.57 -13.48
C LYS A 13 14.84 -9.03 -13.28
N LYS A 14 14.95 -8.54 -12.05
CA LYS A 14 14.78 -7.11 -11.72
C LYS A 14 16.05 -6.30 -11.93
N ILE A 15 17.20 -6.88 -11.58
CA ILE A 15 18.51 -6.27 -11.81
C ILE A 15 18.79 -6.17 -13.32
N GLU A 16 18.38 -7.19 -14.09
CA GLU A 16 18.57 -7.23 -15.55
C GLU A 16 17.85 -6.10 -16.31
N ILE A 17 16.65 -5.67 -15.87
CA ILE A 17 15.93 -4.59 -16.55
C ILE A 17 16.69 -3.26 -16.38
N HIS A 18 17.34 -3.02 -15.23
CA HIS A 18 18.08 -1.78 -15.01
C HIS A 18 19.35 -1.71 -15.86
N GLU A 19 20.11 -2.82 -15.94
CA GLU A 19 21.32 -2.89 -16.76
C GLU A 19 21.01 -2.73 -18.26
N ASP A 20 19.93 -3.36 -18.75
CA ASP A 20 19.50 -3.21 -20.15
C ASP A 20 19.08 -1.77 -20.48
N LEU A 21 18.36 -1.09 -19.57
CA LEU A 21 17.97 0.30 -19.77
C LEU A 21 19.17 1.26 -19.74
N ILE A 22 20.16 0.99 -18.89
CA ILE A 22 21.43 1.72 -18.89
C ILE A 22 22.17 1.51 -20.21
N GLN A 23 22.28 0.27 -20.70
CA GLN A 23 22.93 -0.04 -21.99
C GLN A 23 22.22 0.62 -23.17
N LYS A 24 20.89 0.69 -23.14
CA LYS A 24 20.06 1.37 -24.14
C LYS A 24 20.16 2.90 -24.08
N LYS A 25 20.84 3.47 -23.08
CA LYS A 25 21.03 4.92 -22.90
C LYS A 25 19.70 5.68 -22.95
N VAL A 26 18.70 5.18 -22.22
CA VAL A 26 17.41 5.87 -22.13
C VAL A 26 17.57 7.23 -21.44
N ASP A 27 16.74 8.19 -21.83
CA ASP A 27 16.81 9.55 -21.27
C ASP A 27 16.32 9.64 -19.82
N VAL A 28 15.46 8.71 -19.41
CA VAL A 28 14.81 8.70 -18.10
C VAL A 28 14.29 7.30 -17.74
N ILE A 29 14.38 6.94 -16.46
CA ILE A 29 13.83 5.70 -15.90
C ILE A 29 12.69 6.01 -14.94
N LEU A 30 11.54 5.35 -15.13
CA LEU A 30 10.42 5.38 -14.20
C LEU A 30 10.33 4.03 -13.46
N LEU A 31 10.45 4.08 -12.13
CA LEU A 31 10.52 2.90 -11.26
C LEU A 31 9.32 2.85 -10.30
N ASN A 32 8.58 1.74 -10.30
CA ASN A 32 7.70 1.36 -9.18
C ASN A 32 8.37 0.20 -8.39
N PRO A 33 9.09 0.51 -7.29
CA PRO A 33 9.86 -0.48 -6.55
C PRO A 33 8.96 -1.44 -5.77
N THR A 34 9.22 -2.74 -5.90
CA THR A 34 8.49 -3.77 -5.12
C THR A 34 8.94 -3.83 -3.67
N ASP A 35 10.18 -3.41 -3.43
CA ASP A 35 10.83 -3.43 -2.12
C ASP A 35 11.76 -2.20 -2.08
N ALA A 36 11.64 -1.42 -1.01
CA ALA A 36 12.35 -0.15 -0.91
C ALA A 36 13.86 -0.32 -0.73
N ASP A 37 14.32 -1.39 -0.08
CA ASP A 37 15.72 -1.59 0.28
C ASP A 37 16.44 -2.45 -0.75
N ALA A 38 15.76 -3.46 -1.31
CA ALA A 38 16.38 -4.40 -2.23
C ALA A 38 16.82 -3.78 -3.56
N LEU A 39 16.33 -2.58 -3.90
CA LEU A 39 16.62 -1.90 -5.17
C LEU A 39 17.64 -0.77 -5.06
N VAL A 40 18.15 -0.46 -3.86
CA VAL A 40 19.11 0.65 -3.65
C VAL A 40 20.33 0.51 -4.56
N LEU A 41 20.96 -0.67 -4.62
CA LEU A 41 22.13 -0.90 -5.46
C LEU A 41 21.86 -0.68 -6.97
N ALA A 42 20.67 -1.08 -7.44
CA ALA A 42 20.28 -0.89 -8.83
C ALA A 42 20.02 0.61 -9.14
N VAL A 43 19.40 1.34 -8.19
CA VAL A 43 19.21 2.78 -8.31
C VAL A 43 20.55 3.52 -8.35
N GLU A 44 21.49 3.15 -7.49
CA GLU A 44 22.85 3.73 -7.50
C GLU A 44 23.60 3.48 -8.83
N GLN A 45 23.40 2.32 -9.46
CA GLN A 45 23.97 2.04 -10.80
C GLN A 45 23.37 2.97 -11.86
N VAL A 46 22.05 3.21 -11.82
CA VAL A 46 21.37 4.16 -12.71
C VAL A 46 21.88 5.59 -12.46
N ASN A 47 22.03 6.00 -11.20
CA ASN A 47 22.57 7.32 -10.86
C ASN A 47 24.00 7.50 -11.37
N LYS A 48 24.87 6.48 -11.22
CA LYS A 48 26.25 6.49 -11.75
C LYS A 48 26.31 6.59 -13.27
N ALA A 49 25.30 6.08 -13.98
CA ALA A 49 25.17 6.22 -15.43
C ALA A 49 24.68 7.63 -15.86
N GLY A 50 24.34 8.50 -14.91
CA GLY A 50 23.86 9.86 -15.19
C GLY A 50 22.44 9.91 -15.73
N ILE A 51 21.66 8.83 -15.58
CA ILE A 51 20.28 8.76 -16.06
C ILE A 51 19.35 9.22 -14.93
N PRO A 52 18.51 10.24 -15.14
CA PRO A 52 17.49 10.65 -14.16
C PRO A 52 16.53 9.50 -13.84
N LEU A 53 16.34 9.23 -12.55
CA LEU A 53 15.42 8.22 -12.05
C LEU A 53 14.25 8.88 -11.32
N LEU A 54 13.04 8.51 -11.72
CA LEU A 54 11.80 8.89 -11.07
C LEU A 54 11.20 7.66 -10.42
N THR A 55 10.54 7.85 -9.29
CA THR A 55 9.75 6.80 -8.66
C THR A 55 8.27 7.15 -8.69
N ILE A 56 7.44 6.13 -8.91
CA ILE A 56 5.98 6.26 -8.92
C ILE A 56 5.37 5.22 -7.99
N ASP A 57 4.30 5.60 -7.29
CA ASP A 57 3.52 4.78 -6.35
C ASP A 57 4.28 4.37 -5.07
N ARG A 58 5.54 3.93 -5.20
CA ARG A 58 6.38 3.46 -4.11
C ARG A 58 7.77 4.09 -4.18
N SER A 59 8.42 4.20 -3.03
CA SER A 59 9.72 4.81 -2.87
C SER A 59 10.82 3.75 -2.68
N VAL A 60 12.05 4.16 -2.98
CA VAL A 60 13.29 3.45 -2.64
C VAL A 60 13.91 4.12 -1.41
N SER A 61 14.61 3.38 -0.55
CA SER A 61 15.19 3.92 0.69
C SER A 61 16.56 4.59 0.50
N GLY A 62 17.14 4.53 -0.69
CA GLY A 62 18.46 5.07 -0.98
C GLY A 62 18.72 5.25 -2.48
N GLY A 63 19.78 6.00 -2.77
CA GLY A 63 20.09 6.50 -4.11
C GLY A 63 19.37 7.83 -4.42
N ASP A 64 19.74 8.42 -5.55
CA ASP A 64 19.21 9.73 -5.97
C ASP A 64 17.94 9.55 -6.82
N VAL A 65 16.83 10.08 -6.32
CA VAL A 65 15.54 10.13 -7.02
C VAL A 65 15.25 11.57 -7.40
N ALA A 66 15.13 11.85 -8.69
CA ALA A 66 14.90 13.19 -9.22
C ALA A 66 13.47 13.69 -8.92
N LEU A 67 12.50 12.78 -8.93
CA LEU A 67 11.09 13.07 -8.63
C LEU A 67 10.40 11.82 -8.08
N HIS A 68 9.64 11.99 -7.01
CA HIS A 68 8.72 10.97 -6.50
C HIS A 68 7.27 11.43 -6.71
N ILE A 69 6.45 10.55 -7.29
CA ILE A 69 5.03 10.78 -7.55
C ILE A 69 4.24 9.68 -6.86
N ALA A 70 3.61 10.00 -5.74
CA ALA A 70 2.75 9.06 -5.02
C ALA A 70 1.64 9.78 -4.25
N SER A 71 0.69 9.00 -3.76
CA SER A 71 -0.23 9.43 -2.73
C SER A 71 0.48 9.61 -1.39
N ASP A 72 -0.02 10.50 -0.53
CA ASP A 72 0.38 10.52 0.87
C ASP A 72 -0.18 9.28 1.59
N ASN A 73 0.60 8.21 1.62
CA ASN A 73 0.21 6.93 2.18
C ASN A 73 0.05 6.99 3.70
N VAL A 74 0.89 7.78 4.40
CA VAL A 74 0.75 7.97 5.86
C VAL A 74 -0.55 8.68 6.15
N LYS A 75 -0.81 9.80 5.45
CA LYS A 75 -2.07 10.54 5.63
C LYS A 75 -3.27 9.69 5.26
N GLY A 76 -3.17 8.88 4.21
CA GLY A 76 -4.24 7.98 3.82
C GLY A 76 -4.52 6.89 4.88
N GLY A 77 -3.48 6.32 5.48
CA GLY A 77 -3.62 5.40 6.61
C GLY A 77 -4.30 6.06 7.81
N GLU A 78 -3.90 7.30 8.15
CA GLU A 78 -4.55 8.08 9.20
C GLU A 78 -6.04 8.32 8.90
N MET A 79 -6.38 8.65 7.66
CA MET A 79 -7.77 8.89 7.24
C MET A 79 -8.61 7.62 7.32
N ALA A 80 -8.05 6.46 6.95
CA ALA A 80 -8.72 5.16 7.12
C ALA A 80 -8.98 4.86 8.60
N ALA A 81 -7.99 5.07 9.47
CA ALA A 81 -8.17 4.91 10.92
C ALA A 81 -9.18 5.89 11.49
N ALA A 82 -9.13 7.17 11.10
CA ALA A 82 -10.08 8.19 11.53
C ALA A 82 -11.52 7.79 11.22
N TYR A 83 -11.76 7.32 9.99
CA TYR A 83 -13.06 6.83 9.57
C TYR A 83 -13.50 5.61 10.40
N VAL A 84 -12.63 4.62 10.59
CA VAL A 84 -12.94 3.43 11.41
C VAL A 84 -13.32 3.83 12.84
N VAL A 85 -12.53 4.69 13.47
CA VAL A 85 -12.77 5.17 14.84
C VAL A 85 -14.10 5.92 14.94
N GLU A 86 -14.40 6.79 13.98
CA GLU A 86 -15.64 7.56 13.94
C GLU A 86 -16.87 6.63 13.84
N GLN A 87 -16.84 5.67 12.91
CA GLN A 87 -17.96 4.72 12.73
C GLN A 87 -18.18 3.82 13.95
N LEU A 88 -17.12 3.52 14.69
CA LEU A 88 -17.16 2.70 15.91
C LEU A 88 -17.43 3.52 17.17
N GLY A 89 -17.52 4.85 17.09
CA GLY A 89 -17.70 5.71 18.27
C GLY A 89 -16.54 5.62 19.26
N GLY A 90 -15.32 5.33 18.78
CA GLY A 90 -14.11 5.24 19.60
C GLY A 90 -13.84 3.90 20.28
N MET A 91 -14.67 2.87 20.07
CA MET A 91 -14.51 1.55 20.71
C MET A 91 -14.84 0.40 19.76
N GLY A 92 -13.98 -0.62 19.69
CA GLY A 92 -14.27 -1.82 18.90
C GLY A 92 -13.03 -2.66 18.57
N ILE A 93 -13.26 -3.79 17.94
CA ILE A 93 -12.22 -4.74 17.52
C ILE A 93 -11.98 -4.57 16.02
N VAL A 94 -10.74 -4.25 15.66
CA VAL A 94 -10.34 -3.98 14.28
C VAL A 94 -9.31 -4.99 13.81
N VAL A 95 -9.27 -5.21 12.51
CA VAL A 95 -8.28 -6.05 11.82
C VAL A 95 -7.62 -5.25 10.71
N GLU A 96 -6.34 -5.49 10.48
CA GLU A 96 -5.59 -4.90 9.37
C GLU A 96 -5.05 -5.98 8.42
N LEU A 97 -5.30 -5.82 7.11
CA LEU A 97 -4.68 -6.60 6.05
C LEU A 97 -3.60 -5.76 5.36
N GLU A 98 -2.36 -6.20 5.50
CA GLU A 98 -1.18 -5.47 5.03
C GLU A 98 -0.81 -5.82 3.59
N GLY A 99 -0.27 -4.83 2.88
CA GLY A 99 0.27 -4.99 1.54
C GLY A 99 1.57 -5.79 1.48
N ILE A 100 2.27 -5.69 0.35
CA ILE A 100 3.53 -6.40 0.12
C ILE A 100 4.59 -5.98 1.16
N THR A 101 5.16 -6.97 1.86
CA THR A 101 6.27 -6.74 2.79
C THR A 101 7.45 -6.09 2.07
N GLY A 102 7.97 -4.99 2.64
CA GLY A 102 9.08 -4.23 2.06
C GLY A 102 8.66 -3.10 1.12
N ALA A 103 7.39 -3.04 0.69
CA ALA A 103 6.87 -1.92 -0.10
C ALA A 103 6.65 -0.69 0.80
N SER A 104 7.06 0.50 0.32
CA SER A 104 6.90 1.75 1.08
C SER A 104 5.43 2.06 1.38
N ALA A 105 4.55 1.90 0.40
CA ALA A 105 3.13 2.18 0.54
C ALA A 105 2.48 1.33 1.65
N ALA A 106 2.84 0.05 1.76
CA ALA A 106 2.33 -0.83 2.83
C ALA A 106 2.79 -0.34 4.21
N ARG A 107 4.08 -0.02 4.34
CA ARG A 107 4.64 0.53 5.59
C ARG A 107 3.98 1.85 5.99
N GLU A 108 3.86 2.78 5.04
CA GLU A 108 3.35 4.13 5.27
C GLU A 108 1.84 4.11 5.61
N ARG A 109 1.03 3.35 4.87
CA ARG A 109 -0.41 3.17 5.18
C ARG A 109 -0.60 2.56 6.57
N GLY A 110 0.17 1.51 6.89
CA GLY A 110 0.14 0.89 8.22
C GLY A 110 0.59 1.84 9.32
N GLN A 111 1.66 2.61 9.10
CA GLN A 111 2.13 3.62 10.06
C GLN A 111 1.05 4.65 10.38
N GLY A 112 0.39 5.21 9.35
CA GLY A 112 -0.69 6.17 9.53
C GLY A 112 -1.86 5.59 10.30
N PHE A 113 -2.25 4.36 9.98
CA PHE A 113 -3.32 3.66 10.66
C PHE A 113 -3.00 3.41 12.15
N ASP A 114 -1.86 2.76 12.41
CA ASP A 114 -1.40 2.40 13.76
C ASP A 114 -1.25 3.63 14.67
N THR A 115 -0.62 4.69 14.16
CA THR A 115 -0.38 5.92 14.93
C THR A 115 -1.68 6.61 15.30
N TYR A 116 -2.70 6.54 14.44
CA TYR A 116 -3.99 7.15 14.70
C TYR A 116 -4.80 6.33 15.72
N ILE A 117 -4.94 5.01 15.52
CA ILE A 117 -5.72 4.18 16.44
C ILE A 117 -5.10 4.08 17.84
N ALA A 118 -3.78 4.25 17.97
CA ALA A 118 -3.09 4.28 19.26
C ALA A 118 -3.59 5.40 20.20
N LYS A 119 -4.25 6.43 19.65
CA LYS A 119 -4.89 7.52 20.42
C LYS A 119 -6.22 7.10 21.05
N TYR A 120 -6.77 5.94 20.67
CA TYR A 120 -8.07 5.42 21.08
C TYR A 120 -7.88 4.07 21.76
N PRO A 121 -7.66 4.03 23.09
CA PRO A 121 -7.30 2.80 23.79
C PRO A 121 -8.39 1.72 23.73
N ASP A 122 -9.64 2.08 23.46
CA ASP A 122 -10.78 1.15 23.33
C ASP A 122 -10.94 0.57 21.91
N ILE A 123 -10.11 1.01 20.96
CA ILE A 123 -9.93 0.37 19.67
C ILE A 123 -8.84 -0.69 19.80
N LYS A 124 -9.20 -1.95 19.57
CA LYS A 124 -8.30 -3.09 19.75
C LYS A 124 -7.98 -3.72 18.40
N LEU A 125 -6.72 -3.69 18.00
CA LEU A 125 -6.24 -4.41 16.82
C LEU A 125 -6.09 -5.90 17.16
N ALA A 126 -7.05 -6.73 16.71
CA ALA A 126 -7.07 -8.16 17.01
C ALA A 126 -6.18 -9.00 16.07
N ALA A 127 -5.96 -8.52 14.85
CA ALA A 127 -5.05 -9.15 13.91
C ALA A 127 -4.49 -8.11 12.93
N LYS A 128 -3.23 -8.30 12.56
CA LYS A 128 -2.53 -7.57 11.51
C LYS A 128 -1.73 -8.59 10.71
N GLN A 129 -2.09 -8.81 9.45
CA GLN A 129 -1.49 -9.87 8.63
C GLN A 129 -1.33 -9.45 7.17
N THR A 130 -0.20 -9.84 6.59
CA THR A 130 0.15 -9.61 5.19
C THR A 130 -0.73 -10.40 4.22
N ALA A 131 -1.29 -9.70 3.23
CA ALA A 131 -2.03 -10.25 2.09
C ALA A 131 -1.50 -9.73 0.73
N ASP A 132 -0.33 -9.10 0.70
CA ASP A 132 0.48 -8.83 -0.50
C ASP A 132 -0.21 -8.02 -1.61
N PHE A 133 -1.17 -7.17 -1.28
CA PHE A 133 -2.00 -6.45 -2.26
C PHE A 133 -2.73 -7.38 -3.24
N ASP A 134 -2.92 -8.64 -2.88
CA ASP A 134 -3.48 -9.70 -3.73
C ASP A 134 -4.87 -10.12 -3.22
N ARG A 135 -5.83 -10.22 -4.14
CA ARG A 135 -7.21 -10.53 -3.81
C ARG A 135 -7.40 -11.93 -3.23
N ALA A 136 -6.72 -12.93 -3.79
CA ALA A 136 -6.86 -14.31 -3.33
C ALA A 136 -6.26 -14.47 -1.93
N LYS A 137 -5.09 -13.83 -1.69
CA LYS A 137 -4.48 -13.79 -0.36
C LYS A 137 -5.32 -13.01 0.64
N GLY A 138 -5.91 -11.88 0.24
CA GLY A 138 -6.84 -11.12 1.10
C GLY A 138 -8.02 -11.97 1.56
N MET A 139 -8.57 -12.82 0.68
CA MET A 139 -9.59 -13.79 1.04
C MET A 139 -9.06 -14.84 2.03
N SER A 140 -7.99 -15.57 1.69
CA SER A 140 -7.45 -16.64 2.55
C SER A 140 -7.00 -16.16 3.93
N VAL A 141 -6.39 -14.97 4.02
CA VAL A 141 -5.98 -14.38 5.30
C VAL A 141 -7.21 -14.02 6.13
N MET A 142 -8.22 -13.39 5.52
CA MET A 142 -9.43 -13.03 6.24
C MET A 142 -10.21 -14.27 6.70
N GLU A 143 -10.25 -15.36 5.93
CA GLU A 143 -10.84 -16.64 6.36
C GLU A 143 -10.20 -17.15 7.65
N ASN A 144 -8.87 -17.15 7.72
CA ASN A 144 -8.13 -17.59 8.91
C ASN A 144 -8.42 -16.68 10.12
N ILE A 145 -8.49 -15.36 9.90
CA ILE A 145 -8.80 -14.41 10.95
C ILE A 145 -10.24 -14.60 11.46
N LEU A 146 -11.21 -14.81 10.58
CA LEU A 146 -12.61 -15.06 10.96
C LEU A 146 -12.78 -16.33 11.81
N GLN A 147 -11.96 -17.36 11.56
CA GLN A 147 -11.94 -18.58 12.38
C GLN A 147 -11.32 -18.34 13.76
N ALA A 148 -10.27 -17.52 13.84
CA ALA A 148 -9.56 -17.23 15.09
C ALA A 148 -10.26 -16.17 15.96
N GLN A 149 -11.01 -15.26 15.34
CA GLN A 149 -11.59 -14.09 16.00
C GLN A 149 -13.13 -14.16 16.01
N PRO A 150 -13.76 -14.45 17.17
CA PRO A 150 -15.21 -14.56 17.27
C PRO A 150 -15.93 -13.22 17.06
N LYS A 151 -15.23 -12.10 17.23
CA LYS A 151 -15.78 -10.75 17.05
C LYS A 151 -14.78 -9.86 16.31
N ILE A 152 -15.28 -9.16 15.31
CA ILE A 152 -14.58 -8.13 14.53
C ILE A 152 -15.64 -7.08 14.22
N ASP A 153 -15.32 -5.80 14.42
CA ASP A 153 -16.23 -4.68 14.17
C ASP A 153 -15.81 -3.90 12.89
N ALA A 154 -14.52 -3.91 12.53
CA ALA A 154 -14.03 -3.33 11.27
C ALA A 154 -12.78 -4.02 10.72
N VAL A 155 -12.62 -3.97 9.39
CA VAL A 155 -11.41 -4.42 8.69
C VAL A 155 -10.85 -3.24 7.89
N PHE A 156 -9.58 -2.91 8.09
CA PHE A 156 -8.83 -2.06 7.18
C PHE A 156 -7.95 -2.94 6.29
N ALA A 157 -8.17 -2.88 4.98
CA ALA A 157 -7.27 -3.48 4.00
C ALA A 157 -6.49 -2.37 3.32
N GLN A 158 -5.15 -2.47 3.36
CA GLN A 158 -4.27 -1.44 2.81
C GLN A 158 -4.41 -1.28 1.29
N ASN A 159 -5.16 -2.14 0.59
CA ASN A 159 -5.69 -1.85 -0.73
C ASN A 159 -7.03 -2.55 -1.02
N ASP A 160 -7.65 -2.16 -2.12
CA ASP A 160 -8.97 -2.65 -2.53
C ASP A 160 -8.96 -4.10 -3.03
N GLU A 161 -7.87 -4.60 -3.62
CA GLU A 161 -7.81 -6.01 -4.02
C GLU A 161 -7.94 -6.93 -2.79
N MET A 162 -7.19 -6.62 -1.73
CA MET A 162 -7.30 -7.34 -0.46
C MET A 162 -8.67 -7.10 0.19
N ALA A 163 -9.21 -5.87 0.13
CA ALA A 163 -10.54 -5.57 0.64
C ALA A 163 -11.62 -6.42 -0.03
N LEU A 164 -11.58 -6.55 -1.36
CA LEU A 164 -12.50 -7.35 -2.15
C LEU A 164 -12.36 -8.86 -1.86
N GLY A 165 -11.15 -9.33 -1.56
CA GLY A 165 -10.92 -10.68 -1.04
C GLY A 165 -11.53 -10.88 0.34
N ALA A 166 -11.29 -9.96 1.27
CA ALA A 166 -11.83 -10.01 2.62
C ALA A 166 -13.36 -10.02 2.65
N ILE A 167 -14.01 -9.20 1.81
CA ILE A 167 -15.46 -9.18 1.67
C ILE A 167 -16.01 -10.54 1.23
N GLN A 168 -15.31 -11.24 0.34
CA GLN A 168 -15.72 -12.59 -0.10
C GLN A 168 -15.66 -13.58 1.05
N ALA A 169 -14.56 -13.58 1.83
CA ALA A 169 -14.41 -14.41 3.02
C ALA A 169 -15.50 -14.13 4.07
N ILE A 170 -15.77 -12.85 4.35
CA ILE A 170 -16.77 -12.41 5.32
C ILE A 170 -18.18 -12.87 4.90
N LYS A 171 -18.52 -12.73 3.62
CA LYS A 171 -19.80 -13.22 3.06
C LYS A 171 -19.90 -14.74 3.13
N ALA A 172 -18.84 -15.47 2.80
CA ALA A 172 -18.81 -16.93 2.86
C ALA A 172 -18.99 -17.44 4.31
N ALA A 173 -18.51 -16.70 5.30
CA ALA A 173 -18.71 -16.98 6.71
C ALA A 173 -20.08 -16.53 7.25
N ASN A 174 -20.93 -15.88 6.45
CA ASN A 174 -22.20 -15.26 6.85
C ASN A 174 -22.08 -14.17 7.92
N ARG A 175 -20.93 -13.47 7.98
CA ARG A 175 -20.63 -12.43 9.01
C ARG A 175 -20.69 -11.01 8.47
N GLN A 176 -21.26 -10.79 7.29
CA GLN A 176 -21.31 -9.49 6.60
C GLN A 176 -22.08 -8.38 7.33
N ASN A 177 -22.88 -8.73 8.35
CA ASN A 177 -23.62 -7.77 9.15
C ASN A 177 -22.89 -7.41 10.47
N GLU A 178 -21.76 -8.04 10.76
CA GLU A 178 -21.01 -7.83 12.01
C GLU A 178 -19.95 -6.74 11.88
N MET A 179 -19.43 -6.50 10.68
CA MET A 179 -18.30 -5.61 10.43
C MET A 179 -18.42 -4.86 9.11
N PHE A 180 -17.75 -3.73 9.01
CA PHE A 180 -17.51 -3.04 7.75
C PHE A 180 -16.05 -3.16 7.31
N VAL A 181 -15.80 -2.97 6.01
CA VAL A 181 -14.47 -3.02 5.42
C VAL A 181 -14.12 -1.67 4.83
N VAL A 182 -12.89 -1.22 5.05
CA VAL A 182 -12.29 -0.01 4.46
C VAL A 182 -11.15 -0.45 3.55
N GLY A 183 -11.18 0.00 2.30
CA GLY A 183 -10.14 -0.24 1.31
C GLY A 183 -9.32 1.01 0.99
N PHE A 184 -8.43 0.90 0.01
CA PHE A 184 -7.52 1.95 -0.46
C PHE A 184 -7.24 1.69 -1.95
N ASP A 185 -7.12 2.75 -2.77
CA ASP A 185 -6.83 2.77 -4.23
C ASP A 185 -8.05 3.17 -5.11
N ALA A 186 -9.28 3.01 -4.61
CA ALA A 186 -10.50 3.41 -5.28
C ALA A 186 -10.80 2.72 -6.64
N VAL A 187 -10.54 1.41 -6.76
CA VAL A 187 -10.88 0.64 -7.97
C VAL A 187 -12.40 0.52 -8.17
N LEU A 188 -12.82 0.55 -9.44
CA LEU A 188 -14.22 0.70 -9.87
C LEU A 188 -15.18 -0.37 -9.30
N ASP A 189 -14.70 -1.59 -9.07
CA ASP A 189 -15.49 -2.72 -8.56
C ASP A 189 -15.90 -2.58 -7.07
N ALA A 190 -15.24 -1.72 -6.30
CA ALA A 190 -15.46 -1.63 -4.85
C ALA A 190 -16.70 -0.78 -4.43
N LYS A 191 -17.50 -0.26 -5.38
CA LYS A 191 -18.51 0.78 -5.11
C LYS A 191 -19.85 0.33 -4.49
N ALA A 192 -20.11 -0.96 -4.32
CA ALA A 192 -21.50 -1.41 -4.06
C ALA A 192 -21.96 -1.45 -2.59
N LYS A 193 -21.07 -1.37 -1.58
CA LYS A 193 -21.43 -1.33 -0.13
C LYS A 193 -20.29 -0.86 0.80
N GLN A 194 -19.25 -0.29 0.22
CA GLN A 194 -17.98 0.06 0.86
C GLN A 194 -17.87 1.58 0.98
N PHE A 195 -17.39 2.10 2.11
CA PHE A 195 -16.93 3.48 2.13
C PHE A 195 -15.56 3.55 1.45
N LEU A 196 -15.54 4.14 0.27
CA LEU A 196 -14.35 4.35 -0.53
C LEU A 196 -13.69 5.65 -0.07
N ILE A 197 -12.49 5.58 0.49
CA ILE A 197 -11.72 6.77 0.78
C ILE A 197 -11.05 7.22 -0.54
N PHE A 198 -11.64 8.25 -1.17
CA PHE A 198 -11.03 8.94 -2.30
C PHE A 198 -9.91 9.84 -1.79
N ILE A 199 -8.66 9.45 -2.02
CA ILE A 199 -7.50 10.34 -1.83
C ILE A 199 -6.77 10.44 -3.16
N LEU A 200 -7.14 11.44 -3.95
CA LEU A 200 -6.31 11.96 -5.03
C LEU A 200 -5.56 13.17 -4.47
N PHE A 201 -4.50 12.92 -3.69
CA PHE A 201 -3.48 13.92 -3.42
C PHE A 201 -2.17 13.34 -3.92
N PHE A 202 -1.84 13.64 -5.17
CA PHE A 202 -0.50 13.41 -5.68
C PHE A 202 0.42 14.41 -5.00
N ILE A 203 1.27 13.92 -4.10
CA ILE A 203 2.41 14.72 -3.67
C ILE A 203 3.48 14.51 -4.76
N VAL A 204 3.71 15.57 -5.53
CA VAL A 204 4.94 15.70 -6.30
C VAL A 204 5.95 16.23 -5.30
N GLN A 205 6.88 15.40 -4.82
CA GLN A 205 7.99 15.86 -4.00
C GLN A 205 9.18 16.16 -4.92
N PRO A 206 9.39 17.41 -5.34
CA PRO A 206 10.67 17.78 -5.95
C PRO A 206 11.75 17.66 -4.87
N THR A 207 12.67 16.72 -5.05
CA THR A 207 13.85 16.56 -4.18
C THR A 207 14.92 17.63 -4.44
N SER A 208 14.69 18.49 -5.45
CA SER A 208 15.52 19.64 -5.80
C SER A 208 14.65 20.85 -6.17
N ASN A 209 15.02 22.03 -5.67
CA ASN A 209 14.27 23.31 -5.78
C ASN A 209 13.71 23.54 -7.19
N PHE A 210 12.41 23.25 -7.38
CA PHE A 210 11.63 23.77 -8.49
C PHE A 210 10.37 24.42 -7.91
N LEU A 211 10.37 25.76 -7.90
CA LEU A 211 9.14 26.55 -7.76
C LEU A 211 8.39 26.45 -9.09
N PHE A 212 7.12 26.04 -9.05
CA PHE A 212 6.18 26.26 -10.15
C PHE A 212 5.37 27.53 -9.87
N PHE A 213 5.39 28.45 -10.84
CA PHE A 213 4.40 29.54 -10.98
C PHE A 213 3.10 28.98 -11.56
#